data_AF-A0A7C3MFM5-F1
#
_entry.id   AF-A0A7C3MFM5-F1
#
_cell.length_a   1.000
_cell.length_b   1.000
_cell.length_c   1.000
_cell.angle_alpha   90.00
_cell.angle_beta   90.00
_cell.angle_gamma   90.00
#
_symmetry.space_group_name_H-M   'P 1'
#
loop_
_entity.id
_entity.type
_entity.pdbx_description
1 polymer ?
#
loop_
_entity_poly.entity_id
_entity_poly.type
_entity_poly.pdbx_seq_one_letter_code
_entity_poly.pdbx_strand_id
1 'polypeptide(L)'
;MHLINSILTSQVLPTRKRDRDRLGAAWFVRRNRDSRIHGFTLVEIMVVLALIALLAAISIPNYARARTRAQKNTCINNLRLIDWAKQQWALEYRGGIGAPPTKEQIAPYMGRRANIDAVLCPAAGDSTTFDESYSINGVTEVPTCKIDPADHFIQ
;
A
#
# COMPACT_ATOMS: atom_id res chain seq x y z
N MET A 1 39.03 -29.73 -24.87
CA MET A 1 38.00 -28.97 -25.59
C MET A 1 36.91 -29.90 -26.13
N HIS A 2 36.33 -30.75 -25.28
CA HIS A 2 35.14 -31.56 -25.54
C HIS A 2 34.66 -32.08 -24.18
N LEU A 3 33.34 -32.11 -23.96
CA LEU A 3 32.63 -32.76 -22.83
C LEU A 3 32.34 -31.96 -21.53
N ILE A 4 31.80 -30.74 -21.60
CA ILE A 4 31.10 -30.13 -20.43
C ILE A 4 29.69 -29.58 -20.76
N ASN A 5 29.28 -29.50 -22.04
CA ASN A 5 27.97 -28.96 -22.44
C ASN A 5 26.91 -30.05 -22.66
N SER A 6 26.38 -30.69 -21.59
CA SER A 6 25.27 -31.64 -21.79
C SER A 6 24.34 -31.97 -20.60
N ILE A 7 24.43 -31.33 -19.42
CA ILE A 7 23.74 -31.88 -18.21
C ILE A 7 22.72 -30.94 -17.53
N LEU A 8 22.44 -29.72 -18.02
CA LEU A 8 21.54 -28.79 -17.29
C LEU A 8 20.29 -28.30 -18.05
N THR A 9 19.73 -29.09 -18.97
CA THR A 9 18.46 -28.78 -19.66
C THR A 9 17.32 -29.78 -19.40
N SER A 10 17.25 -30.39 -18.20
CA SER A 10 16.21 -31.41 -17.91
C SER A 10 15.55 -31.28 -16.53
N GLN A 11 15.07 -30.10 -16.16
CA GLN A 11 14.08 -29.97 -15.07
C GLN A 11 12.99 -28.98 -15.49
N VAL A 12 12.26 -29.34 -16.54
CA VAL A 12 10.93 -28.78 -16.81
C VAL A 12 10.01 -29.30 -15.72
N LEU A 13 9.63 -28.42 -14.78
CA LEU A 13 8.61 -28.71 -13.77
C LEU A 13 7.28 -29.01 -14.48
N PRO A 14 6.58 -30.10 -14.15
CA PRO A 14 5.26 -30.36 -14.71
C PRO A 14 4.29 -29.28 -14.21
N THR A 15 3.74 -28.47 -15.13
CA THR A 15 2.62 -27.60 -14.80
C THR A 15 1.41 -28.49 -14.51
N ARG A 16 1.06 -28.58 -13.23
CA ARG A 16 -0.18 -29.21 -12.76
C ARG A 16 -1.36 -28.49 -13.40
N LYS A 17 -1.84 -28.98 -14.55
CA LYS A 17 -3.08 -28.53 -15.17
C LYS A 17 -4.18 -28.66 -14.14
N ARG A 18 -4.69 -27.51 -13.71
CA ARG A 18 -5.85 -27.41 -12.81
C ARG A 18 -7.07 -27.71 -13.67
N ASP A 19 -7.45 -28.99 -13.74
CA ASP A 19 -8.73 -29.43 -14.30
C ASP A 19 -9.86 -28.73 -13.54
N ARG A 20 -10.39 -27.65 -14.12
CA ARG A 20 -11.43 -26.81 -13.54
C ARG A 20 -12.75 -26.92 -14.32
N ASP A 21 -12.96 -27.99 -15.09
CA ASP A 21 -14.05 -27.99 -16.08
C ASP A 21 -15.06 -29.15 -15.92
N ARG A 22 -15.13 -29.83 -14.76
CA ARG A 22 -16.06 -30.98 -14.57
C ARG A 22 -17.01 -30.94 -13.36
N LEU A 23 -17.13 -29.81 -12.66
CA LEU A 23 -18.07 -29.68 -11.52
C LEU A 23 -19.23 -28.69 -11.76
N GLY A 24 -19.38 -28.17 -12.98
CA GLY A 24 -20.31 -27.07 -13.28
C GLY A 24 -21.73 -27.44 -13.72
N ALA A 25 -22.05 -28.70 -13.99
CA ALA A 25 -23.26 -29.04 -14.75
C ALA A 25 -24.33 -29.87 -14.00
N ALA A 26 -24.22 -30.08 -12.69
CA ALA A 26 -25.16 -30.93 -11.93
C ALA A 26 -26.06 -30.16 -10.91
N TRP A 27 -25.90 -28.85 -10.75
CA TRP A 27 -26.69 -28.07 -9.77
C TRP A 27 -27.86 -27.31 -10.38
N PHE A 28 -28.10 -27.43 -11.69
CA PHE A 28 -29.15 -26.67 -12.37
C PHE A 28 -30.44 -27.49 -12.57
N VAL A 29 -30.95 -28.12 -11.50
CA VAL A 29 -32.31 -28.69 -11.48
C VAL A 29 -33.24 -27.75 -10.71
N ARG A 30 -34.13 -27.15 -11.49
CA ARG A 30 -35.16 -26.14 -11.21
C ARG A 30 -36.23 -26.59 -10.21
N ARG A 31 -36.63 -25.67 -9.32
CA ARG A 31 -37.97 -25.62 -8.72
C ARG A 31 -38.37 -24.16 -8.46
N ASN A 32 -39.07 -23.55 -9.42
CA ASN A 32 -39.88 -22.34 -9.14
C ASN A 32 -41.01 -22.77 -8.21
N ARG A 33 -40.82 -22.60 -6.89
CA ARG A 33 -41.93 -22.55 -5.94
C ARG A 33 -42.55 -21.17 -6.04
N ASP A 34 -43.88 -21.13 -6.03
CA ASP A 34 -44.71 -19.94 -6.09
C ASP A 34 -44.16 -18.81 -5.22
N SER A 35 -43.53 -17.84 -5.88
CA SER A 35 -43.16 -16.58 -5.27
C SER A 35 -44.44 -15.81 -5.03
N ARG A 36 -45.03 -15.96 -3.84
CA ARG A 36 -45.87 -14.91 -3.27
C ARG A 36 -44.97 -13.70 -3.10
N ILE A 37 -44.90 -12.86 -4.13
CA ILE A 37 -44.16 -11.60 -4.09
C ILE A 37 -44.90 -10.73 -3.07
N HIS A 38 -44.44 -10.79 -1.83
CA HIS A 38 -44.79 -9.80 -0.83
C HIS A 38 -44.04 -8.53 -1.25
N GLY A 39 -44.77 -7.56 -1.80
CA GLY A 39 -44.19 -6.27 -2.15
C GLY A 39 -43.71 -5.55 -0.90
N PHE A 40 -42.52 -4.96 -0.97
CA PHE A 40 -42.05 -4.02 0.05
C PHE A 40 -43.08 -2.92 0.23
N THR A 41 -43.48 -2.66 1.47
CA THR A 41 -44.33 -1.50 1.74
C THR A 41 -43.49 -0.23 1.57
N LEU A 42 -44.08 0.84 1.03
CA LEU A 42 -43.39 2.12 0.88
C LEU A 42 -42.86 2.64 2.23
N VAL A 43 -43.62 2.40 3.30
CA VAL A 43 -43.28 2.78 4.68
C VAL A 43 -42.03 2.05 5.17
N GLU A 44 -41.89 0.76 4.88
CA GLU A 44 -40.73 -0.05 5.27
C GLU A 44 -39.44 0.45 4.63
N ILE A 45 -39.49 0.91 3.37
CA ILE A 45 -38.31 1.51 2.72
C ILE A 45 -38.03 2.92 3.30
N MET A 46 -39.07 3.70 3.63
CA MET A 46 -38.87 5.05 4.18
C MET A 46 -38.15 5.04 5.53
N VAL A 47 -38.53 4.16 6.46
CA VAL A 47 -37.88 4.09 7.78
C VAL A 47 -36.43 3.63 7.67
N VAL A 48 -36.13 2.71 6.75
CA VAL A 48 -34.77 2.21 6.52
C VAL A 48 -33.86 3.31 6.01
N LEU A 49 -34.30 4.08 5.01
CA LEU A 49 -33.51 5.21 4.49
C LEU A 49 -33.32 6.30 5.54
N ALA A 50 -34.33 6.56 6.39
CA ALA A 50 -34.22 7.52 7.48
C ALA A 50 -33.11 7.12 8.48
N LEU A 51 -33.04 5.84 8.85
CA LEU A 51 -32.00 5.35 9.77
C LEU A 51 -30.61 5.33 9.12
N ILE A 52 -30.48 4.93 7.85
CA ILE A 52 -29.20 4.96 7.14
C ILE A 52 -28.68 6.40 7.04
N ALA A 53 -29.54 7.38 6.74
CA ALA A 53 -29.15 8.78 6.66
C ALA A 53 -28.61 9.30 8.01
N LEU A 54 -29.26 8.93 9.12
CA LEU A 54 -28.80 9.28 10.47
C LEU A 54 -27.42 8.70 10.78
N LEU A 55 -27.19 7.42 10.48
CA LEU A 55 -25.90 6.76 10.71
C LEU A 55 -24.80 7.35 9.81
N ALA A 56 -25.11 7.61 8.55
CA ALA A 56 -24.19 8.19 7.58
C ALA A 56 -23.74 9.60 8.00
N ALA A 57 -24.66 10.42 8.52
CA ALA A 57 -24.36 11.78 8.98
C ALA A 57 -23.26 11.83 10.05
N ILE A 58 -23.22 10.85 10.95
CA ILE A 58 -22.19 10.77 12.01
C ILE A 58 -20.92 10.08 11.49
N SER A 59 -21.06 9.11 10.59
CA SER A 59 -19.94 8.29 10.11
C SER A 59 -18.99 9.03 9.16
N ILE A 60 -19.53 9.80 8.20
CA ILE A 60 -18.75 10.51 7.17
C ILE A 60 -17.67 11.45 7.75
N PRO A 61 -17.97 12.37 8.69
CA PRO A 61 -16.94 13.27 9.22
C PRO A 61 -15.86 12.54 10.02
N ASN A 62 -16.23 11.46 10.72
CA ASN A 62 -15.27 10.66 11.46
C ASN A 62 -14.34 9.89 10.51
N TYR A 63 -14.89 9.31 9.44
CA TYR A 63 -14.11 8.61 8.42
C TYR A 63 -13.08 9.52 7.75
N ALA A 64 -13.45 10.76 7.40
CA ALA A 64 -12.52 11.72 6.81
C ALA A 64 -11.32 12.06 7.74
N ARG A 65 -11.59 12.23 9.04
CA ARG A 65 -10.54 12.46 10.06
C ARG A 65 -9.68 11.22 10.29
N ALA A 66 -10.26 10.03 10.26
CA ALA A 66 -9.51 8.77 10.39
C ALA A 66 -8.56 8.57 9.20
N ARG A 67 -9.01 8.88 7.97
CA ARG A 67 -8.19 8.80 6.76
C ARG A 67 -6.99 9.75 6.80
N THR A 68 -7.20 11.01 7.15
CA THR A 68 -6.11 12.00 7.26
C THR A 68 -5.09 11.61 8.34
N ARG A 69 -5.53 11.12 9.50
CA ARG A 69 -4.64 10.57 10.53
C ARG A 69 -3.84 9.36 10.05
N ALA A 70 -4.46 8.45 9.30
CA ALA A 70 -3.77 7.29 8.74
C ALA A 70 -2.72 7.70 7.68
N GLN A 71 -3.04 8.69 6.85
CA GLN A 71 -2.10 9.28 5.89
C GLN A 71 -0.89 9.89 6.60
N LYS A 72 -1.13 10.70 7.64
CA LYS A 72 -0.08 11.27 8.50
C LYS A 72 0.81 10.19 9.11
N ASN A 73 0.22 9.20 9.77
CA ASN A 73 0.97 8.12 10.40
C ASN A 73 1.83 7.33 9.40
N THR A 74 1.31 7.11 8.20
CA THR A 74 2.06 6.46 7.12
C THR A 74 3.25 7.30 6.68
N CYS A 75 3.05 8.61 6.50
CA CYS A 75 4.12 9.55 6.14
C CYS A 75 5.21 9.57 7.23
N ILE A 76 4.84 9.69 8.50
CA ILE A 76 5.78 9.66 9.63
C ILE A 76 6.56 8.34 9.67
N ASN A 77 5.91 7.22 9.42
CA ASN A 77 6.59 5.92 9.38
C ASN A 77 7.59 5.82 8.21
N ASN A 78 7.26 6.41 7.05
CA ASN A 78 8.19 6.50 5.93
C ASN A 78 9.38 7.42 6.27
N LEU A 79 9.15 8.57 6.90
CA LEU A 79 10.22 9.46 7.37
C LEU A 79 11.16 8.74 8.35
N ARG A 80 10.61 7.99 9.32
CA ARG A 80 11.42 7.16 10.22
C ARG A 80 12.24 6.15 9.44
N LEU A 81 11.64 5.43 8.49
CA LEU A 81 12.37 4.45 7.68
C LEU A 81 13.53 5.10 6.91
N ILE A 82 13.33 6.28 6.32
CA ILE A 82 14.38 7.04 5.63
C ILE A 82 15.48 7.44 6.61
N ASP A 83 15.11 7.90 7.81
CA ASP A 83 16.07 8.29 8.84
C ASP A 83 16.95 7.11 9.30
N TRP A 84 16.33 5.95 9.57
CA TRP A 84 17.03 4.71 9.87
C TRP A 84 17.96 4.28 8.73
N ALA A 85 17.48 4.31 7.48
CA ALA A 85 18.26 3.93 6.30
C ALA A 85 19.48 4.86 6.10
N LYS A 86 19.29 6.16 6.31
CA LYS A 86 20.35 7.18 6.25
C LYS A 86 21.40 6.97 7.34
N GLN A 87 20.98 6.75 8.58
CA GLN A 87 21.90 6.49 9.70
C GLN A 87 22.72 5.22 9.45
N GLN A 88 22.08 4.16 8.94
CA GLN A 88 22.77 2.91 8.62
C GLN A 88 23.82 3.10 7.52
N TRP A 89 23.51 3.83 6.46
CA TRP A 89 24.47 4.19 5.42
C TRP A 89 25.66 5.00 6.00
N ALA A 90 25.38 5.96 6.89
CA ALA A 90 26.41 6.79 7.50
C ALA A 90 27.39 5.97 8.37
N LEU A 91 26.89 4.95 9.07
CA LEU A 91 27.71 4.03 9.87
C LEU A 91 28.67 3.21 8.99
N GLU A 92 28.23 2.76 7.81
CA GLU A 92 29.02 1.93 6.91
C GLU A 92 30.08 2.73 6.14
N TYR A 93 29.70 3.89 5.61
CA TYR A 93 30.55 4.66 4.69
C TYR A 93 31.33 5.80 5.36
N ARG A 94 31.21 5.97 6.68
CA ARG A 94 31.70 7.17 7.40
C ARG A 94 31.27 8.46 6.69
N GLY A 95 30.07 8.43 6.10
CA GLY A 95 29.52 9.51 5.28
C GLY A 95 29.56 10.80 6.09
N GLY A 96 30.33 11.78 5.59
CA GLY A 96 30.64 12.99 6.32
C GLY A 96 29.38 13.72 6.80
N ILE A 97 29.52 14.36 7.96
CA ILE A 97 28.50 15.03 8.79
C ILE A 97 27.62 16.05 8.02
N GLY A 98 27.93 16.40 6.78
CA GLY A 98 27.21 17.44 6.01
C GLY A 98 26.75 17.09 4.60
N ALA A 99 27.02 15.90 4.05
CA ALA A 99 26.56 15.55 2.71
C ALA A 99 25.28 14.70 2.78
N PRO A 100 24.16 15.13 2.17
CA PRO A 100 22.95 14.30 2.10
C PRO A 100 23.23 13.07 1.23
N PRO A 101 22.90 11.85 1.68
CA PRO A 101 23.04 10.68 0.84
C PRO A 101 22.04 10.72 -0.32
N THR A 102 22.43 10.18 -1.46
CA THR A 102 21.52 10.03 -2.60
C THR A 102 20.51 8.92 -2.33
N LYS A 103 19.36 8.97 -3.00
CA LYS A 103 18.29 7.98 -2.87
C LYS A 103 18.77 6.55 -3.18
N GLU A 104 19.70 6.39 -4.12
CA GLU A 104 20.29 5.10 -4.50
C GLU A 104 21.18 4.52 -3.39
N GLN A 105 21.83 5.38 -2.61
CA GLN A 105 22.71 4.96 -1.51
C GLN A 105 21.92 4.42 -0.31
N ILE A 106 20.71 4.94 -0.07
CA ILE A 106 19.87 4.51 1.05
C ILE A 106 18.88 3.39 0.68
N ALA A 107 18.58 3.20 -0.61
CA ALA A 107 17.66 2.18 -1.10
C ALA A 107 17.95 0.74 -0.58
N PRO A 108 19.22 0.29 -0.46
CA PRO A 108 19.54 -1.04 0.09
C PRO A 108 19.09 -1.22 1.55
N TYR A 109 19.07 -0.14 2.33
CA TYR A 109 18.75 -0.17 3.77
C TYR A 109 17.26 -0.01 4.06
N MET A 110 16.42 0.24 3.04
CA MET A 110 14.95 0.28 3.20
C MET A 110 14.28 -1.10 3.23
N GLY A 111 15.06 -2.18 3.13
CA GLY A 111 14.59 -3.56 3.22
C GLY A 111 13.57 -3.90 2.14
N ARG A 112 12.35 -4.28 2.54
CA ARG A 112 11.26 -4.62 1.60
C ARG A 112 10.89 -3.46 0.65
N ARG A 113 11.24 -2.23 1.00
CA ARG A 113 10.99 -1.00 0.23
C ARG A 113 12.22 -0.58 -0.58
N ALA A 114 12.96 -1.54 -1.12
CA ALA A 114 14.13 -1.28 -1.96
C ALA A 114 13.78 -0.47 -3.24
N ASN A 115 12.54 -0.56 -3.71
CA ASN A 115 12.02 0.40 -4.69
C ASN A 115 11.63 1.69 -3.96
N ILE A 116 12.58 2.61 -3.85
CA ILE A 116 12.39 3.89 -3.14
C ILE A 116 11.37 4.80 -3.84
N ASP A 117 11.23 4.72 -5.17
CA ASP A 117 10.27 5.53 -5.92
C ASP A 117 8.80 5.16 -5.58
N ALA A 118 8.57 3.95 -5.05
CA ALA A 118 7.28 3.53 -4.53
C ALA A 118 6.99 4.05 -3.10
N VAL A 119 7.92 4.78 -2.48
CA VAL A 119 7.73 5.41 -1.16
C VAL A 119 7.27 6.85 -1.38
N LEU A 120 5.95 7.06 -1.29
CA LEU A 120 5.33 8.38 -1.50
C LEU A 120 4.57 8.85 -0.27
N CYS A 121 4.28 10.15 -0.20
CA CYS A 121 3.39 10.69 0.82
C CYS A 121 1.94 10.45 0.38
N PRO A 122 1.10 9.74 1.17
CA PRO A 122 -0.27 9.44 0.76
C PRO A 122 -1.21 10.67 0.82
N ALA A 123 -0.72 11.80 1.31
CA ALA A 123 -1.41 13.10 1.22
C ALA A 123 -1.07 13.86 -0.08
N ALA A 124 -0.04 13.44 -0.82
CA ALA A 124 0.44 14.13 -2.01
C ALA A 124 -0.50 14.07 -3.21
N GLY A 125 -1.51 13.18 -3.19
CA GLY A 125 -2.44 13.02 -4.31
C GLY A 125 -1.78 12.41 -5.54
N ASP A 126 -1.13 13.24 -6.34
CA ASP A 126 -0.57 12.96 -7.66
C ASP A 126 0.96 12.83 -7.71
N SER A 127 1.67 12.95 -6.57
CA SER A 127 3.11 12.68 -6.57
C SER A 127 3.40 11.31 -7.16
N THR A 128 4.34 11.24 -8.10
CA THR A 128 4.72 9.98 -8.76
C THR A 128 6.11 9.52 -8.36
N THR A 129 6.87 10.36 -7.66
CA THR A 129 8.25 10.09 -7.30
C THR A 129 8.54 10.40 -5.83
N PHE A 130 9.61 9.76 -5.32
CA PHE A 130 10.13 9.98 -3.98
C PHE A 130 10.56 11.44 -3.75
N ASP A 131 11.21 12.05 -4.75
CA ASP A 131 11.79 13.39 -4.66
C ASP A 131 10.73 14.49 -4.54
N GLU A 132 9.50 14.25 -5.03
CA GLU A 132 8.35 15.14 -4.84
C GLU A 132 7.76 15.02 -3.42
N SER A 133 7.86 13.84 -2.81
CA SER A 133 7.24 13.54 -1.51
C SER A 133 8.12 13.89 -0.31
N TYR A 134 9.43 13.62 -0.39
CA TYR A 134 10.35 13.65 0.75
C TYR A 134 11.67 14.36 0.44
N SER A 135 12.34 14.84 1.49
CA SER A 135 13.73 15.29 1.47
C SER A 135 14.53 14.49 2.50
N ILE A 136 15.61 13.85 2.08
CA ILE A 136 16.43 12.98 2.95
C ILE A 136 17.25 13.82 3.95
N ASN A 137 17.65 15.03 3.54
CA ASN A 137 18.51 15.96 4.27
C ASN A 137 19.87 15.34 4.69
N GLY A 138 20.75 16.13 5.31
CA GLY A 138 22.03 15.62 5.84
C GLY A 138 21.82 14.55 6.91
N VAL A 139 22.86 13.76 7.24
CA VAL A 139 22.77 12.72 8.29
C VAL A 139 22.38 13.29 9.65
N THR A 140 22.81 14.51 9.96
CA THR A 140 22.50 15.20 11.23
C THR A 140 21.13 15.91 11.25
N GLU A 141 20.49 16.04 10.10
CA GLU A 141 19.20 16.74 9.95
C GLU A 141 18.10 15.70 9.76
N VAL A 142 16.95 15.86 10.41
CA VAL A 142 15.83 14.92 10.19
C VAL A 142 15.31 15.01 8.76
N PRO A 143 14.91 13.89 8.12
CA PRO A 143 14.24 13.95 6.83
C PRO A 143 12.89 14.67 6.95
N THR A 144 12.49 15.40 5.91
CA THR A 144 11.27 16.23 5.91
C THR A 144 10.31 15.82 4.81
N CYS A 145 9.00 15.96 5.06
CA CYS A 145 7.97 15.82 4.03
C CYS A 145 7.81 17.15 3.28
N LYS A 146 7.76 17.11 1.94
CA LYS A 146 7.55 18.31 1.11
C LYS A 146 6.09 18.73 0.97
N ILE A 147 5.16 17.80 1.22
CA ILE A 147 3.71 18.03 1.05
C ILE A 147 3.12 18.80 2.22
N ASP A 148 3.45 18.39 3.44
CA ASP A 148 3.02 19.06 4.67
C ASP A 148 4.15 18.97 5.72
N PRO A 149 5.11 19.89 5.69
CA PRO A 149 6.23 19.89 6.62
C PRO A 149 5.84 20.27 8.05
N ALA A 150 4.68 20.89 8.26
CA ALA A 150 4.24 21.34 9.58
C ALA A 150 3.56 20.21 10.37
N ASP A 151 2.84 19.31 9.70
CA ASP A 151 2.12 18.23 10.37
C ASP A 151 2.82 16.86 10.24
N HIS A 152 3.57 16.61 9.16
CA HIS A 152 4.30 15.37 8.93
C HIS A 152 5.78 15.48 9.31
N PHE A 153 6.06 15.46 10.62
CA PHE A 153 7.42 15.42 11.16
C PHE A 153 7.59 14.27 12.16
N ILE A 154 8.84 13.85 12.35
CA ILE A 154 9.20 12.88 13.39
C ILE A 154 9.30 13.67 14.70
N GLN A 155 8.47 13.32 15.68
CA GLN A 155 8.52 13.87 17.03
C GLN A 155 9.59 13.17 17.88
#